data_AF-A0A7V1ULR7-F1
#
_entry.id   AF-A0A7V1ULR7-F1
#
_cell.length_a   1.000
_cell.length_b   1.000
_cell.length_c   1.000
_cell.angle_alpha   90.00
_cell.angle_beta   90.00
_cell.angle_gamma   90.00
#
_symmetry.space_group_name_H-M   'P 1'
#
loop_
_entity.id
_entity.type
_entity.pdbx_description
1 polymer ?
#
loop_
_entity_poly.entity_id
_entity_poly.type
_entity_poly.pdbx_seq_one_letter_code
_entity_poly.pdbx_strand_id
1 'polypeptide(L)'
;MKSQRLVACMISVVLAATGPLFSQDAANPLRKGKLLKRTIKDGTDNYDLAAYSFKFGGNGPEVRKLCRNNWELLFGNSPEGDTFDVTMVTDDRSRIRDLGKLDWNQKFHVPAFPAYEEPVREPSVKAVEGHMYLVRSRDSNTDLYTLFRVEKLVPGEYVEITWKIIPKPKD
;
A
#
# COMPACT_ATOMS: atom_id res chain seq x y z
N MET A 1 12.01 -50.25 55.67
CA MET A 1 11.79 -48.88 55.16
C MET A 1 12.54 -48.73 53.85
N LYS A 2 11.86 -48.81 52.69
CA LYS A 2 12.43 -48.54 51.37
C LYS A 2 11.60 -47.45 50.71
N SER A 3 12.27 -46.34 50.40
CA SER A 3 11.72 -45.08 49.89
C SER A 3 11.33 -45.21 48.42
N GLN A 4 10.06 -44.95 48.11
CA GLN A 4 9.59 -44.75 46.73
C GLN A 4 9.86 -43.29 46.33
N ARG A 5 10.60 -43.08 45.24
CA ARG A 5 10.70 -41.78 44.56
C ARG A 5 9.84 -41.85 43.30
N LEU A 6 8.73 -41.10 43.30
CA LEU A 6 7.94 -40.78 42.12
C LEU A 6 8.68 -39.70 41.33
N VAL A 7 9.04 -40.00 40.08
CA VAL A 7 9.51 -39.00 39.11
C VAL A 7 8.33 -38.67 38.21
N ALA A 8 7.71 -37.51 38.44
CA ALA A 8 6.68 -36.97 37.57
C ALA A 8 7.38 -36.25 36.39
N CYS A 9 7.31 -36.83 35.20
CA CYS A 9 7.78 -36.22 33.97
C CYS A 9 6.70 -35.24 33.48
N MET A 10 6.91 -33.94 33.69
CA MET A 10 6.09 -32.91 33.05
C MET A 10 6.43 -32.86 31.56
N ILE A 11 5.51 -33.33 30.71
CA ILE A 11 5.54 -33.06 29.28
C ILE A 11 4.77 -31.76 29.05
N SER A 12 5.49 -30.65 28.93
CA SER A 12 4.93 -29.40 28.43
C SER A 12 4.89 -29.45 26.90
N VAL A 13 3.73 -29.76 26.33
CA VAL A 13 3.48 -29.59 24.91
C VAL A 13 3.21 -28.11 24.66
N VAL A 14 4.22 -27.37 24.20
CA VAL A 14 4.04 -26.02 23.65
C VAL A 14 3.58 -26.18 22.20
N LEU A 15 2.26 -26.13 21.97
CA LEU A 15 1.71 -25.93 20.63
C LEU A 15 1.99 -24.48 20.22
N ALA A 16 3.09 -24.25 19.51
CA ALA A 16 3.29 -23.01 18.77
C ALA A 16 2.36 -23.04 17.54
N ALA A 17 1.17 -22.46 17.66
CA ALA A 17 0.30 -22.24 16.52
C ALA A 17 0.95 -21.20 15.59
N THR A 18 1.70 -21.65 14.59
CA THR A 18 2.19 -20.81 13.49
C THR A 18 1.04 -20.55 12.53
N GLY A 19 0.06 -19.76 12.96
CA GLY A 19 -0.88 -19.13 12.05
C GLY A 19 -0.14 -18.13 11.16
N PRO A 20 -0.54 -17.96 9.88
CA PRO A 20 0.01 -16.89 9.06
C PRO A 20 -0.25 -15.56 9.77
N LEU A 21 0.83 -14.84 10.09
CA LEU A 21 0.74 -13.48 10.60
C LEU A 21 0.11 -12.62 9.50
N PHE A 22 -1.17 -12.30 9.67
CA PHE A 22 -1.89 -11.41 8.79
C PHE A 22 -1.20 -10.04 8.80
N SER A 23 -0.77 -9.55 7.64
CA SER A 23 -0.04 -8.27 7.50
C SER A 23 -0.91 -7.03 7.80
N GLN A 24 -2.19 -7.23 8.15
CA GLN A 24 -3.18 -6.18 8.43
C GLN A 24 -3.18 -5.72 9.89
N ASP A 25 -2.02 -5.71 10.55
CA ASP A 25 -1.90 -5.49 11.99
C ASP A 25 -2.70 -4.24 12.45
N ALA A 26 -3.45 -4.40 13.54
CA ALA A 26 -4.27 -3.36 14.15
C ALA A 26 -3.43 -2.19 14.68
N ALA A 27 -2.13 -2.41 14.93
CA ALA A 27 -1.22 -1.42 15.49
C ALA A 27 -1.04 -0.16 14.61
N ASN A 28 -1.17 -0.27 13.29
CA ASN A 28 -1.09 0.89 12.41
C ASN A 28 -2.47 1.55 12.25
N PRO A 29 -2.65 2.82 12.66
CA PRO A 29 -3.93 3.49 12.51
C PRO A 29 -4.25 3.68 11.03
N LEU A 30 -5.54 3.57 10.71
CA LEU A 30 -6.04 3.85 9.38
C LEU A 30 -5.85 5.34 9.06
N ARG A 31 -5.15 5.65 7.98
CA ARG A 31 -4.96 7.02 7.51
C ARG A 31 -5.89 7.30 6.32
N LYS A 32 -6.11 8.58 6.05
CA LYS A 32 -6.98 9.06 4.95
C LYS A 32 -6.18 9.92 3.99
N GLY A 33 -6.55 9.88 2.72
CA GLY A 33 -5.98 10.71 1.67
C GLY A 33 -7.04 11.11 0.66
N LYS A 34 -6.79 12.21 -0.04
CA LYS A 34 -7.60 12.67 -1.17
C LYS A 34 -6.65 13.05 -2.31
N LEU A 35 -6.89 12.49 -3.49
CA LEU A 35 -6.13 12.79 -4.69
C LEU A 35 -7.08 13.40 -5.72
N LEU A 36 -6.70 14.53 -6.30
CA LEU A 36 -7.43 15.12 -7.42
C LEU A 36 -7.01 14.41 -8.72
N LYS A 37 -7.90 14.35 -9.70
CA LYS A 37 -7.51 13.92 -11.04
C LYS A 37 -6.43 14.85 -11.56
N ARG A 38 -5.33 14.29 -12.08
CA ARG A 38 -4.29 15.09 -12.72
C ARG A 38 -4.90 15.82 -13.91
N THR A 39 -4.72 17.14 -13.95
CA THR A 39 -5.18 18.02 -15.01
C THR A 39 -4.16 19.13 -15.21
N ILE A 40 -4.05 19.58 -16.46
CA ILE A 40 -3.31 20.80 -16.80
C ILE A 40 -4.35 21.81 -17.26
N LYS A 41 -4.47 22.92 -16.53
CA LYS A 41 -5.40 24.00 -16.84
C LYS A 41 -4.61 25.31 -16.94
N ASP A 42 -4.77 26.00 -18.07
CA ASP A 42 -4.12 27.30 -18.32
C ASP A 42 -2.59 27.25 -18.07
N GLY A 43 -1.94 26.16 -18.50
CA GLY A 43 -0.51 25.93 -18.31
C GLY A 43 -0.09 25.52 -16.89
N THR A 44 -1.03 25.44 -15.94
CA THR A 44 -0.78 25.03 -14.56
C THR A 44 -1.14 23.56 -14.37
N ASP A 45 -0.16 22.75 -13.96
CA ASP A 45 -0.34 21.33 -13.63
C ASP A 45 -0.66 21.17 -12.12
N ASN A 46 -1.74 20.46 -11.80
CA ASN A 46 -2.11 20.17 -10.41
C ASN A 46 -1.42 18.91 -9.84
N TYR A 47 -0.37 18.42 -10.50
CA TYR A 47 0.37 17.20 -10.18
C TYR A 47 0.57 16.94 -8.69
N ASP A 48 0.96 17.95 -7.90
CA ASP A 48 1.21 17.78 -6.46
C ASP A 48 -0.05 17.37 -5.68
N LEU A 49 -1.25 17.71 -6.17
CA LEU A 49 -2.53 17.31 -5.59
C LEU A 49 -3.05 15.97 -6.15
N ALA A 50 -2.53 15.55 -7.30
CA ALA A 50 -2.86 14.29 -7.94
C ALA A 50 -1.93 13.15 -7.52
N ALA A 51 -0.73 13.47 -7.04
CA ALA A 51 0.21 12.54 -6.44
C ALA A 51 -0.06 12.35 -4.95
N TYR A 52 0.47 11.30 -4.34
CA TYR A 52 0.38 11.04 -2.91
C TYR A 52 1.61 10.31 -2.40
N SER A 53 2.09 10.69 -1.22
CA SER A 53 3.14 9.98 -0.51
C SER A 53 2.56 9.25 0.69
N PHE A 54 2.70 7.93 0.71
CA PHE A 54 2.39 7.10 1.88
C PHE A 54 3.48 7.24 2.95
N LYS A 55 4.74 7.45 2.56
CA LYS A 55 5.84 7.67 3.49
C LYS A 55 5.61 8.91 4.37
N PHE A 56 5.18 10.01 3.75
CA PHE A 56 4.92 11.28 4.44
C PHE A 56 3.43 11.49 4.77
N GLY A 57 2.56 10.63 4.26
CA GLY A 57 1.15 10.57 4.59
C GLY A 57 0.30 11.73 4.06
N GLY A 58 0.56 12.17 2.83
CA GLY A 58 -0.17 13.28 2.24
C GLY A 58 0.27 13.63 0.82
N ASN A 59 -0.23 14.76 0.35
CA ASN A 59 0.10 15.35 -0.94
C ASN A 59 0.16 16.87 -0.86
N GLY A 60 0.34 17.52 -2.00
CA GLY A 60 0.41 18.97 -2.14
C GLY A 60 1.82 19.55 -1.97
N PRO A 61 1.96 20.87 -2.08
CA PRO A 61 3.25 21.56 -2.13
C PRO A 61 4.12 21.33 -0.90
N GLU A 62 3.52 21.20 0.29
CA GLU A 62 4.27 20.97 1.53
C GLU A 62 4.86 19.56 1.58
N VAL A 63 4.12 18.54 1.13
CA VAL A 63 4.64 17.17 1.05
C VAL A 63 5.67 17.04 -0.06
N ARG A 64 5.52 17.77 -1.17
CA ARG A 64 6.50 17.81 -2.26
C ARG A 64 7.89 18.22 -1.76
N LYS A 65 7.97 19.20 -0.85
CA LYS A 65 9.25 19.64 -0.26
C LYS A 65 9.95 18.49 0.49
N LEU A 66 9.18 17.58 1.07
CA LEU A 66 9.68 16.43 1.83
C LEU A 66 10.08 15.26 0.91
N CYS A 67 9.22 14.90 -0.05
CA CYS A 67 9.44 13.75 -0.92
C CYS A 67 10.32 14.04 -2.13
N ARG A 68 10.54 15.31 -2.50
CA ARG A 68 11.36 15.72 -3.64
C ARG A 68 10.95 15.04 -4.95
N ASN A 69 9.64 14.96 -5.20
CA ASN A 69 9.02 14.26 -6.34
C ASN A 69 9.03 12.73 -6.29
N ASN A 70 9.55 12.13 -5.22
CA ASN A 70 9.45 10.69 -4.99
C ASN A 70 8.08 10.34 -4.37
N TRP A 71 7.04 10.37 -5.21
CA TRP A 71 5.68 10.01 -4.81
C TRP A 71 5.50 8.49 -4.85
N GLU A 72 4.46 7.98 -4.22
CA GLU A 72 4.17 6.53 -4.22
C GLU A 72 2.90 6.16 -5.00
N LEU A 73 2.04 7.15 -5.30
CA LEU A 73 0.80 6.96 -6.04
C LEU A 73 0.49 8.23 -6.83
N LEU A 74 0.01 8.08 -8.06
CA LEU A 74 -0.49 9.18 -8.90
C LEU A 74 -1.87 8.80 -9.45
N PHE A 75 -2.83 9.74 -9.41
CA PHE A 75 -4.20 9.51 -9.87
C PHE A 75 -4.52 10.30 -11.14
N GLY A 76 -5.13 9.61 -12.12
CA GLY A 76 -5.71 10.21 -13.32
C GLY A 76 -4.69 10.74 -14.32
N ASN A 77 -3.49 10.15 -14.34
CA ASN A 77 -2.43 10.50 -15.29
C ASN A 77 -2.61 9.85 -16.67
N SER A 78 -3.35 8.74 -16.76
CA SER A 78 -3.68 8.11 -18.03
C SER A 78 -4.77 8.90 -18.77
N PRO A 79 -4.68 9.04 -20.11
CA PRO A 79 -5.78 9.56 -20.91
C PRO A 79 -7.01 8.62 -20.90
N GLU A 80 -6.83 7.36 -20.50
CA GLU A 80 -7.86 6.31 -20.55
C GLU A 80 -8.86 6.36 -19.39
N GLY A 81 -8.70 7.30 -18.45
CA GLY A 81 -9.69 7.56 -17.40
C GLY A 81 -9.10 7.70 -16.01
N ASP A 82 -9.82 7.17 -15.02
CA ASP A 82 -9.47 7.25 -13.61
C ASP A 82 -8.62 6.04 -13.25
N THR A 83 -7.30 6.22 -13.36
CA THR A 83 -6.31 5.17 -13.11
C THR A 83 -5.30 5.59 -12.04
N PHE A 84 -4.63 4.60 -11.48
CA PHE A 84 -3.48 4.77 -10.63
C PHE A 84 -2.20 4.40 -11.36
N ASP A 85 -1.18 5.23 -11.21
CA ASP A 85 0.19 4.99 -11.63
C ASP A 85 1.11 5.00 -10.40
N VAL A 86 2.18 4.22 -10.44
CA VAL A 86 3.17 4.11 -9.34
C VAL A 86 4.63 4.27 -9.79
N THR A 87 4.86 4.55 -11.08
CA THR A 87 6.19 4.86 -11.63
C THR A 87 6.23 6.34 -12.01
N MET A 88 6.86 7.17 -11.19
CA MET A 88 6.93 8.63 -11.35
C MET A 88 8.35 9.16 -11.57
N VAL A 89 9.38 8.40 -11.18
CA VAL A 89 10.80 8.74 -11.37
C VAL A 89 11.56 7.63 -12.08
N THR A 90 12.75 7.95 -12.58
CA THR A 90 13.52 7.09 -13.51
C THR A 90 14.07 5.81 -12.89
N ASP A 91 14.23 5.76 -11.57
CA ASP A 91 14.73 4.58 -10.84
C ASP A 91 13.61 3.78 -10.14
N ASP A 92 12.35 4.10 -10.44
CA ASP A 92 11.20 3.40 -9.88
C ASP A 92 11.09 1.97 -10.40
N ARG A 93 11.01 1.05 -9.44
CA ARG A 93 10.72 -0.39 -9.61
C ARG A 93 9.42 -0.76 -8.91
N SER A 94 8.61 0.26 -8.62
CA SER A 94 7.35 0.18 -7.93
C SER A 94 6.31 -0.61 -8.70
N ARG A 95 5.39 -1.24 -7.99
CA ARG A 95 4.36 -2.12 -8.55
C ARG A 95 3.04 -1.97 -7.82
N ILE A 96 1.93 -2.17 -8.53
CA ILE A 96 0.58 -2.03 -8.00
C ILE A 96 -0.31 -3.18 -8.44
N ARG A 97 -1.17 -3.65 -7.52
CA ARG A 97 -2.15 -4.68 -7.81
C ARG A 97 -3.50 -4.34 -7.18
N ASP A 98 -4.55 -4.40 -7.98
CA ASP A 98 -5.93 -4.46 -7.48
C ASP A 98 -6.18 -5.82 -6.84
N LEU A 99 -6.58 -5.83 -5.57
CA LEU A 99 -6.95 -7.03 -4.81
C LEU A 99 -8.45 -7.31 -4.85
N GLY A 100 -9.22 -6.46 -5.51
CA GLY A 100 -10.66 -6.54 -5.63
C GLY A 100 -11.40 -5.89 -4.46
N LYS A 101 -12.70 -6.19 -4.39
CA LYS A 101 -13.60 -5.65 -3.36
C LYS A 101 -13.33 -6.28 -2.00
N LEU A 102 -12.61 -5.55 -1.15
CA LEU A 102 -12.22 -5.94 0.21
C LEU A 102 -12.50 -4.81 1.20
N ASP A 103 -12.61 -5.17 2.47
CA ASP A 103 -12.83 -4.26 3.60
C ASP A 103 -11.77 -4.45 4.69
N TRP A 104 -11.45 -3.39 5.43
CA TRP A 104 -10.47 -3.43 6.52
C TRP A 104 -10.84 -4.37 7.66
N ASN A 105 -12.13 -4.69 7.82
CA ASN A 105 -12.60 -5.63 8.84
C ASN A 105 -12.53 -7.10 8.38
N GLN A 106 -12.17 -7.36 7.12
CA GLN A 106 -12.04 -8.71 6.56
C GLN A 106 -10.60 -9.18 6.63
N LYS A 107 -10.40 -10.43 7.08
CA LYS A 107 -9.11 -11.09 6.94
C LYS A 107 -8.96 -11.60 5.51
N PHE A 108 -7.87 -11.25 4.86
CA PHE A 108 -7.51 -11.76 3.54
C PHE A 108 -6.00 -11.96 3.42
N HIS A 109 -5.60 -12.85 2.51
CA HIS A 109 -4.20 -13.04 2.19
C HIS A 109 -3.69 -11.86 1.37
N VAL A 110 -2.58 -11.27 1.79
CA VAL A 110 -1.90 -10.20 1.06
C VAL A 110 -0.77 -10.87 0.26
N PRO A 111 -0.88 -10.94 -1.08
CA PRO A 111 0.15 -11.59 -1.87
C PRO A 111 1.46 -10.80 -1.77
N ALA A 112 2.58 -11.47 -1.54
CA ALA A 112 3.86 -10.86 -1.85
C ALA A 112 4.01 -10.80 -3.37
N PHE A 113 4.65 -9.74 -3.87
CA PHE A 113 5.12 -9.73 -5.24
C PHE A 113 6.49 -9.05 -5.34
N PRO A 114 7.39 -9.59 -6.17
CA PRO A 114 8.68 -8.97 -6.41
C PRO A 114 8.48 -7.61 -7.07
N ALA A 115 9.26 -6.61 -6.65
CA ALA A 115 9.49 -5.41 -7.45
C ALA A 115 10.19 -5.80 -8.76
N TYR A 116 10.21 -4.90 -9.74
CA TYR A 116 11.07 -5.10 -10.90
C TYR A 116 12.55 -5.12 -10.48
N GLU A 117 13.37 -5.88 -11.20
CA GLU A 117 14.82 -5.89 -10.97
C GLU A 117 15.43 -4.56 -11.41
N GLU A 118 15.05 -4.14 -12.62
CA GLU A 118 15.41 -2.88 -13.26
C GLU A 118 14.23 -1.89 -13.29
N PRO A 119 14.48 -0.58 -13.41
CA PRO A 119 13.41 0.41 -13.52
C PRO A 119 12.53 0.17 -14.74
N VAL A 120 11.24 -0.02 -14.51
CA VAL A 120 10.24 -0.32 -15.53
C VAL A 120 8.95 0.41 -15.18
N ARG A 121 8.26 0.90 -16.22
CA ARG A 121 6.93 1.48 -16.07
C ARG A 121 5.91 0.40 -15.76
N GLU A 122 5.37 0.44 -14.56
CA GLU A 122 4.25 -0.42 -14.17
C GLU A 122 2.99 -0.01 -14.95
N PRO A 123 2.21 -0.96 -15.50
CA PRO A 123 0.93 -0.65 -16.12
C PRO A 123 -0.02 0.02 -15.12
N SER A 124 -0.71 1.06 -15.58
CA SER A 124 -1.72 1.74 -14.76
C SER A 124 -2.86 0.78 -14.42
N VAL A 125 -3.43 0.89 -13.21
CA VAL A 125 -4.60 0.11 -12.79
C VAL A 125 -5.81 1.02 -12.65
N LYS A 126 -7.01 0.52 -12.97
CA LYS A 126 -8.23 1.32 -12.83
C LYS A 126 -8.50 1.63 -11.36
N ALA A 127 -8.96 2.85 -11.09
CA ALA A 127 -9.54 3.20 -9.81
C ALA A 127 -10.99 2.70 -9.76
N VAL A 128 -11.30 1.89 -8.76
CA VAL A 128 -12.63 1.30 -8.55
C VAL A 128 -13.04 1.54 -7.11
N GLU A 129 -14.18 2.18 -6.91
CA GLU A 129 -14.73 2.42 -5.58
C GLU A 129 -14.97 1.10 -4.82
N GLY A 130 -14.55 1.07 -3.56
CA GLY A 130 -14.64 -0.08 -2.69
C GLY A 130 -13.59 -1.17 -2.92
N HIS A 131 -12.70 -1.02 -3.91
CA HIS A 131 -11.58 -1.93 -4.10
C HIS A 131 -10.40 -1.58 -3.21
N MET A 132 -9.64 -2.61 -2.84
CA MET A 132 -8.38 -2.49 -2.14
C MET A 132 -7.22 -2.82 -3.06
N TYR A 133 -6.12 -2.11 -2.88
CA TYR A 133 -4.94 -2.17 -3.71
C TYR A 133 -3.72 -2.40 -2.83
N LEU A 134 -2.76 -3.16 -3.37
CA LEU A 134 -1.43 -3.30 -2.79
C LEU A 134 -0.43 -2.57 -3.68
N VAL A 135 0.30 -1.65 -3.07
CA VAL A 135 1.44 -0.97 -3.68
C VAL A 135 2.71 -1.45 -3.00
N ARG A 136 3.69 -1.86 -3.79
CA ARG A 136 5.08 -1.92 -3.35
C ARG A 136 5.82 -0.76 -3.97
N SER A 137 6.18 0.25 -3.19
CA SER A 137 6.98 1.37 -3.67
C SER A 137 8.45 1.03 -3.45
N ARG A 138 9.21 0.97 -4.54
CA ARG A 138 10.60 0.52 -4.54
C ARG A 138 11.42 1.38 -5.49
N ASP A 139 12.37 2.12 -4.94
CA ASP A 139 13.38 2.89 -5.67
C ASP A 139 14.76 2.65 -5.02
N SER A 140 15.70 3.56 -5.21
CA SER A 140 17.01 3.49 -4.55
C SER A 140 16.97 3.75 -3.03
N ASN A 141 15.93 4.41 -2.52
CA ASN A 141 15.86 4.96 -1.16
C ASN A 141 14.69 4.41 -0.30
N THR A 142 13.84 3.57 -0.90
CA THR A 142 12.55 3.16 -0.36
C THR A 142 12.27 1.71 -0.74
N ASP A 143 11.73 0.93 0.19
CA ASP A 143 11.06 -0.36 -0.04
C ASP A 143 9.93 -0.44 0.97
N LEU A 144 8.72 -0.06 0.55
CA LEU A 144 7.55 -0.06 1.42
C LEU A 144 6.39 -0.80 0.76
N TYR A 145 5.56 -1.40 1.59
CA TYR A 145 4.30 -2.00 1.19
C TYR A 145 3.16 -1.20 1.80
N THR A 146 2.22 -0.80 0.95
CA THR A 146 1.03 -0.05 1.36
C THR A 146 -0.21 -0.77 0.86
N LEU A 147 -1.15 -1.00 1.76
CA LEU A 147 -2.53 -1.28 1.39
C LEU A 147 -3.30 0.04 1.38
N PHE A 148 -4.07 0.28 0.33
CA PHE A 148 -5.04 1.35 0.32
C PHE A 148 -6.36 0.89 -0.27
N ARG A 149 -7.46 1.48 0.17
CA ARG A 149 -8.80 1.23 -0.34
C ARG A 149 -9.38 2.52 -0.87
N VAL A 150 -10.04 2.46 -2.03
CA VAL A 150 -10.81 3.59 -2.56
C VAL A 150 -12.13 3.66 -1.82
N GLU A 151 -12.29 4.67 -0.98
CA GLU A 151 -13.53 4.91 -0.22
C GLU A 151 -14.59 5.59 -1.08
N LYS A 152 -14.14 6.51 -1.94
CA LYS A 152 -15.00 7.28 -2.83
C LYS A 152 -14.27 7.58 -4.12
N LEU A 153 -14.96 7.41 -5.25
CA LEU A 153 -14.49 7.87 -6.56
C LEU A 153 -15.55 8.78 -7.17
N VAL A 154 -15.19 10.03 -7.45
CA VAL A 154 -15.99 10.91 -8.31
C VAL A 154 -15.32 10.93 -9.68
N PRO A 155 -15.92 10.29 -10.70
CA PRO A 155 -15.25 10.10 -11.97
C PRO A 155 -14.80 11.40 -12.61
N GLY A 156 -13.56 11.45 -13.08
CA GLY A 156 -13.00 12.65 -13.69
C GLY A 156 -12.60 13.76 -12.70
N GLU A 157 -12.83 13.61 -11.39
CA GLU A 157 -12.61 14.68 -10.42
C GLU A 157 -11.61 14.31 -9.31
N TYR A 158 -11.92 13.31 -8.48
CA TYR A 158 -11.09 12.95 -7.33
C TYR A 158 -11.38 11.54 -6.81
N VAL A 159 -10.42 11.03 -6.03
CA VAL A 159 -10.61 9.86 -5.16
C VAL A 159 -10.33 10.21 -3.71
N GLU A 160 -11.06 9.56 -2.81
CA GLU A 160 -10.74 9.51 -1.39
C GLU A 160 -10.33 8.09 -1.05
N ILE A 161 -9.20 7.97 -0.34
CA ILE A 161 -8.61 6.69 0.02
C ILE A 161 -8.45 6.57 1.53
N THR A 162 -8.50 5.34 2.01
CA THR A 162 -7.95 4.97 3.32
C THR A 162 -6.75 4.06 3.11
N TRP A 163 -5.76 4.09 3.99
CA TRP A 163 -4.53 3.32 3.79
C TRP A 163 -3.77 3.03 5.07
N LYS A 164 -2.87 2.03 4.98
CA LYS A 164 -1.86 1.68 5.98
C LYS A 164 -0.60 1.17 5.30
N ILE A 165 0.56 1.55 5.83
CA ILE A 165 1.80 0.82 5.57
C ILE A 165 1.73 -0.51 6.33
N ILE A 166 2.10 -1.59 5.65
CA ILE A 166 2.11 -2.93 6.22
C ILE A 166 3.53 -3.50 6.20
N PRO A 167 3.85 -4.47 7.07
CA PRO A 167 5.04 -5.28 6.92
C PRO A 167 5.10 -5.93 5.53
N LYS A 168 6.32 -6.22 5.06
CA LYS A 168 6.52 -7.03 3.85
C LYS A 168 5.68 -8.33 3.97
N PRO A 169 4.76 -8.61 3.04
CA PRO A 169 4.00 -9.85 3.05
C PRO A 169 4.94 -11.06 2.98
N LYS A 170 4.55 -12.14 3.66
CA LYS A 170 5.24 -13.43 3.58
C LYS A 170 4.59 -14.26 2.47
N ASP A 171 5.42 -14.97 1.73
CA ASP A 171 4.99 -16.01 0.79
C ASP A 171 4.40 -17.22 1.55
#